data_AF-A0AAD6P9T2-F1
#
_entry.id   AF-A0AAD6P9T2-F1
#
_cell.length_a   1.000
_cell.length_b   1.000
_cell.length_c   1.000
_cell.angle_alpha   90.00
_cell.angle_beta   90.00
_cell.angle_gamma   90.00
#
_symmetry.space_group_name_H-M   'P 1'
#
loop_
_entity.id
_entity.type
_entity.pdbx_description
1 polymer ?
#
loop_
_entity_poly.entity_id
_entity_poly.type
_entity_poly.pdbx_seq_one_letter_code
_entity_poly.pdbx_strand_id
1 'polypeptide(L)'
;MAAALETAINRGRLNMKQIRELKEASIDFNSMISEKLRENLHKKTVDEIFSSGTGEFDEEEVYEKIPIDLNINAEKAKGVVHELARSRLSNSLIQAVALLRQRNQQGVVSTLNDLLACDKAVPSEPLTWEVPEELADLYTIYMKNNPAPEKLCRLQYLLGISDSTATALGETKDSVFSVGAEEEKFVF
;
A
#
# COMPACT_ATOMS: atom_id res chain seq x y z
N MET A 1 20.17 12.10 25.95
CA MET A 1 20.30 11.56 24.58
C MET A 1 19.05 10.82 24.12
N ALA A 2 18.49 9.89 24.92
CA ALA A 2 17.26 9.15 24.56
C ALA A 2 16.07 10.02 24.11
N ALA A 3 15.77 11.14 24.81
CA ALA A 3 14.67 12.04 24.43
C ALA A 3 14.85 12.74 23.07
N ALA A 4 16.10 13.01 22.66
CA ALA A 4 16.40 13.59 21.35
C ALA A 4 16.22 12.56 20.23
N LEU A 5 16.60 11.30 20.48
CA LEU A 5 16.37 10.17 19.58
C LEU A 5 14.88 9.87 19.44
N GLU A 6 14.13 9.84 20.53
CA GLU A 6 12.66 9.71 20.53
C GLU A 6 11.98 10.83 19.75
N THR A 7 12.44 12.07 19.92
CA THR A 7 11.92 13.20 19.14
C THR A 7 12.29 13.08 17.66
N ALA A 8 13.48 12.56 17.32
CA ALA A 8 13.90 12.34 15.94
C ALA A 8 13.08 11.25 15.26
N ILE A 9 12.82 10.13 15.95
CA ILE A 9 11.93 9.04 15.51
C ILE A 9 10.49 9.57 15.37
N ASN A 10 10.04 10.43 16.28
CA ASN A 10 8.71 11.02 16.19
C ASN A 10 8.54 12.02 15.05
N ARG A 11 9.62 12.65 14.62
CA ARG A 11 9.65 13.59 13.50
C ARG A 11 10.03 12.96 12.16
N GLY A 12 10.17 11.63 12.08
CA GLY A 12 10.59 10.93 10.85
C GLY A 12 12.00 11.30 10.40
N ARG A 13 12.84 11.80 11.31
CA ARG A 13 14.26 12.13 11.04
C ARG A 13 15.19 10.94 11.23
N LEU A 14 14.66 9.85 11.78
CA LEU A 14 15.39 8.63 12.08
C LEU A 14 14.57 7.44 11.60
N ASN A 15 14.94 6.90 10.43
CA ASN A 15 14.28 5.80 9.73
C ASN A 15 15.15 4.54 9.77
N MET A 16 14.58 3.41 9.34
CA MET A 16 15.25 2.10 9.39
C MET A 16 16.64 2.08 8.71
N LYS A 17 16.79 2.80 7.59
CA LYS A 17 18.07 2.94 6.88
C LYS A 17 19.16 3.57 7.78
N GLN A 18 18.82 4.65 8.46
CA GLN A 18 19.76 5.34 9.37
C GLN A 18 20.10 4.49 10.60
N ILE A 19 19.20 3.59 11.02
CA ILE A 19 19.46 2.66 12.13
C ILE A 19 20.46 1.59 11.71
N ARG A 20 20.32 1.06 10.49
CA ARG A 20 21.32 0.15 9.91
C ARG A 20 22.69 0.84 9.81
N GLU A 21 22.74 2.09 9.36
CA GLU A 21 23.98 2.89 9.34
C GLU A 21 24.60 3.08 10.74
N LEU A 22 23.78 3.38 11.76
CA LEU A 22 24.26 3.49 13.15
C LEU A 22 24.82 2.15 13.67
N LYS A 23 24.19 1.04 13.31
CA LYS A 23 24.63 -0.31 13.67
C LYS A 23 25.93 -0.69 12.96
N GLU A 24 26.09 -0.33 11.68
CA GLU A 24 27.33 -0.47 10.92
C GLU A 24 28.47 0.38 11.51
N ALA A 25 28.16 1.57 12.02
CA ALA A 25 29.09 2.41 12.77
C ALA A 25 29.44 1.84 14.17
N SER A 26 29.01 0.62 14.50
CA SER A 26 29.22 -0.05 15.80
C SER A 26 28.62 0.72 16.99
N ILE A 27 27.62 1.56 16.75
CA ILE A 27 26.87 2.24 17.81
C ILE A 27 25.78 1.29 18.28
N ASP A 28 25.80 0.94 19.57
CA ASP A 28 24.77 0.08 20.16
C ASP A 28 23.45 0.83 20.37
N PHE A 29 22.69 0.94 19.29
CA PHE A 29 21.37 1.54 19.27
C PHE A 29 20.40 0.88 20.26
N ASN A 30 20.56 -0.42 20.51
CA ASN A 30 19.64 -1.20 21.35
C ASN A 30 19.77 -0.88 22.84
N SER A 31 20.95 -0.45 23.31
CA SER A 31 21.13 0.04 24.67
C SER A 31 20.80 1.53 24.82
N MET A 32 20.80 2.29 23.73
CA MET A 32 20.50 3.73 23.73
C MET A 32 19.01 4.07 23.78
N ILE A 33 18.14 3.16 23.32
CA ILE A 33 16.69 3.37 23.31
C ILE A 33 15.93 2.21 23.94
N SER A 34 14.78 2.52 24.54
CA SER A 34 13.96 1.50 25.20
C SER A 34 13.33 0.55 24.18
N GLU A 35 13.00 -0.66 24.62
CA GLU A 35 12.27 -1.65 23.81
C GLU A 35 10.95 -1.10 23.26
N LYS A 36 10.19 -0.36 24.08
CA LYS A 36 8.96 0.33 23.65
C LYS A 36 9.19 1.30 22.47
N LEU A 37 10.34 1.96 22.43
CA LEU A 37 10.68 2.87 21.34
C LEU A 37 11.03 2.11 20.06
N ARG A 38 11.70 0.95 20.18
CA ARG A 38 12.01 0.03 19.08
C ARG A 38 10.73 -0.58 18.49
N GLU A 39 9.77 -0.96 19.33
CA GLU A 39 8.44 -1.42 18.89
C GLU A 39 7.66 -0.32 18.15
N ASN A 40 7.68 0.92 18.65
CA ASN A 40 7.00 2.04 17.99
C ASN A 40 7.63 2.35 16.61
N LEU A 41 8.95 2.29 16.54
CA LEU A 41 9.69 2.49 15.30
C LEU A 41 9.40 1.39 14.27
N HIS A 42 9.36 0.12 14.70
CA HIS A 42 8.88 -0.98 13.87
C HIS A 42 7.49 -0.69 13.31
N LYS A 43 6.53 -0.32 14.18
CA LYS A 43 5.17 0.05 13.77
C LYS A 43 5.15 1.16 12.73
N LYS A 44 5.97 2.21 12.88
CA LYS A 44 6.07 3.30 11.89
C LYS A 44 6.68 2.88 10.57
N THR A 45 7.76 2.10 10.60
CA THR A 45 8.39 1.61 9.37
C THR A 45 7.42 0.73 8.58
N VAL A 46 6.67 -0.14 9.26
CA VAL A 46 5.62 -0.95 8.63
C VAL A 46 4.50 -0.08 8.08
N ASP A 47 4.09 0.95 8.81
CA ASP A 47 3.05 1.91 8.37
C ASP A 47 3.48 2.70 7.13
N GLU A 48 4.76 3.09 7.05
CA GLU A 48 5.36 3.75 5.88
C GLU A 48 5.43 2.81 4.67
N ILE A 49 5.77 1.53 4.87
CA ILE A 49 5.78 0.51 3.80
C ILE A 49 4.37 0.35 3.22
N PHE A 50 3.35 0.22 4.08
CA PHE A 50 1.96 0.12 3.66
C PHE A 50 1.39 1.40 3.04
N SER A 51 2.08 2.54 3.16
CA SER A 51 1.65 3.84 2.61
C SER A 51 2.60 4.37 1.53
N SER A 52 3.43 3.48 0.96
CA SER A 52 4.48 3.85 0.00
C SER A 52 3.95 4.12 -1.41
N GLY A 53 2.72 3.70 -1.72
CA GLY A 53 2.07 3.83 -3.02
C GLY A 53 2.53 2.83 -4.08
N THR A 54 3.52 1.99 -3.78
CA THR A 54 4.12 1.03 -4.73
C THR A 54 3.37 -0.30 -4.76
N GLY A 55 2.74 -0.67 -3.63
CA GLY A 55 2.10 -1.97 -3.46
C GLY A 55 3.10 -3.12 -3.33
N GLU A 56 4.35 -2.80 -3.02
CA GLU A 56 5.41 -3.76 -2.73
C GLU A 56 5.41 -4.06 -1.23
N PHE A 57 5.30 -5.34 -0.91
CA PHE A 57 5.42 -5.84 0.45
C PHE A 57 6.41 -7.00 0.41
N ASP A 58 7.58 -6.79 1.00
CA ASP A 58 8.62 -7.80 1.15
C ASP A 58 8.45 -8.45 2.53
N GLU A 59 7.98 -9.70 2.52
CA GLU A 59 7.76 -10.49 3.74
C GLU A 59 9.05 -10.72 4.52
N GLU A 60 10.18 -10.94 3.85
CA GLU A 60 11.48 -11.20 4.50
C GLU A 60 11.99 -9.92 5.17
N GLU A 61 11.86 -8.78 4.49
CA GLU A 61 12.25 -7.51 5.09
C GLU A 61 11.39 -7.18 6.32
N VAL A 62 10.08 -7.32 6.22
CA VAL A 62 9.14 -6.90 7.27
C VAL A 62 9.11 -7.87 8.46
N TYR A 63 9.15 -9.18 8.23
CA TYR A 63 9.00 -10.17 9.30
C TYR A 63 10.32 -10.63 9.91
N GLU A 64 11.44 -10.51 9.18
CA GLU A 64 12.73 -11.02 9.65
C GLU A 64 13.75 -9.89 9.83
N LYS A 65 14.08 -9.15 8.77
CA LYS A 65 15.19 -8.18 8.81
C LYS A 65 14.92 -7.04 9.78
N ILE A 66 13.75 -6.40 9.70
CA ILE A 66 13.41 -5.27 10.57
C ILE A 66 13.35 -5.69 12.06
N PRO A 67 12.66 -6.79 12.45
CA PRO A 67 12.67 -7.24 13.84
C PRO A 67 14.06 -7.60 14.39
N ILE A 68 14.91 -8.24 13.57
CA ILE A 68 16.31 -8.56 13.92
C ILE A 68 17.13 -7.29 14.11
N ASP A 69 16.98 -6.32 13.22
CA ASP A 69 17.73 -5.07 13.29
C ASP A 69 17.37 -4.26 14.54
N LEU A 70 16.10 -4.24 14.89
CA LEU A 70 15.58 -3.58 16.09
C LEU A 70 15.69 -4.45 17.35
N ASN A 71 16.17 -5.70 17.23
CA ASN A 71 16.29 -6.64 18.33
C ASN A 71 14.99 -6.73 19.17
N ILE A 72 13.87 -6.88 18.49
CA ILE A 72 12.52 -7.06 19.07
C ILE A 72 12.03 -8.49 18.82
N ASN A 73 11.03 -8.92 19.59
CA ASN A 73 10.46 -10.26 19.42
C ASN A 73 9.71 -10.36 18.07
N ALA A 74 10.14 -11.30 17.22
CA ALA A 74 9.60 -11.50 15.87
C ALA A 74 8.11 -11.92 15.87
N GLU A 75 7.65 -12.72 16.84
CA GLU A 75 6.24 -13.12 16.92
C GLU A 75 5.33 -11.94 17.27
N LYS A 76 5.75 -11.10 18.23
CA LYS A 76 5.05 -9.85 18.55
C LYS A 76 5.04 -8.89 17.37
N ALA A 77 6.19 -8.76 16.69
CA ALA A 77 6.32 -7.92 15.50
C ALA A 77 5.34 -8.38 14.40
N LYS A 78 5.24 -9.69 14.14
CA LYS A 78 4.28 -10.27 13.21
C LYS A 78 2.84 -9.91 13.56
N GLY A 79 2.45 -10.07 14.83
CA GLY A 79 1.12 -9.69 15.31
C GLY A 79 0.80 -8.23 15.03
N VAL A 80 1.75 -7.33 15.29
CA VAL A 80 1.60 -5.89 15.01
C VAL A 80 1.44 -5.62 13.52
N VAL A 81 2.20 -6.28 12.65
CA VAL A 81 2.06 -6.12 11.19
C VAL A 81 0.66 -6.55 10.73
N HIS A 82 0.17 -7.70 11.20
CA HIS A 82 -1.16 -8.17 10.81
C HIS A 82 -2.29 -7.27 11.32
N GLU A 83 -2.19 -6.75 12.54
CA GLU A 83 -3.15 -5.80 13.09
C GLU A 83 -3.17 -4.48 12.29
N LEU A 84 -1.97 -3.96 11.95
CA LEU A 84 -1.82 -2.77 11.12
C LEU A 84 -2.41 -2.99 9.73
N ALA A 85 -2.06 -4.08 9.07
CA ALA A 85 -2.56 -4.42 7.75
C ALA A 85 -4.09 -4.49 7.74
N ARG A 86 -4.70 -5.20 8.70
CA ARG A 86 -6.17 -5.32 8.80
C ARG A 86 -6.85 -3.97 9.01
N SER A 87 -6.33 -3.14 9.92
CA SER A 87 -6.87 -1.81 10.16
C SER A 87 -6.68 -0.88 8.96
N ARG A 88 -5.56 -1.01 8.24
CA ARG A 88 -5.25 -0.19 7.07
C ARG A 88 -6.07 -0.58 5.86
N LEU A 89 -6.40 -1.85 5.67
CA LEU A 89 -7.08 -2.33 4.47
C LEU A 89 -8.45 -1.64 4.24
N SER A 90 -9.29 -1.55 5.28
CA SER A 90 -10.56 -0.80 5.21
C SER A 90 -10.35 0.70 5.05
N ASN A 91 -9.35 1.25 5.74
CA ASN A 91 -9.03 2.68 5.68
C ASN A 91 -8.52 3.10 4.30
N SER A 92 -7.72 2.26 3.63
CA SER A 92 -7.23 2.48 2.27
C SER A 92 -8.37 2.47 1.27
N LEU A 93 -9.38 1.60 1.42
CA LEU A 93 -10.56 1.63 0.56
C LEU A 93 -11.34 2.95 0.72
N ILE A 94 -11.60 3.38 1.96
CA ILE A 94 -12.26 4.65 2.25
C ILE A 94 -11.49 5.82 1.63
N GLN A 95 -10.16 5.82 1.75
CA GLN A 95 -9.30 6.83 1.15
C GLN A 95 -9.34 6.81 -0.38
N ALA A 96 -9.30 5.63 -1.00
CA ALA A 96 -9.40 5.48 -2.45
C ALA A 96 -10.72 6.06 -2.96
N VAL A 97 -11.84 5.76 -2.30
CA VAL A 97 -13.15 6.32 -2.66
C VAL A 97 -13.20 7.85 -2.43
N ALA A 98 -12.62 8.35 -1.34
CA ALA A 98 -12.53 9.79 -1.11
C ALA A 98 -11.73 10.51 -2.21
N LEU A 99 -10.60 9.92 -2.64
CA LEU A 99 -9.77 10.43 -3.72
C LEU A 99 -10.45 10.33 -5.08
N LEU A 100 -11.25 9.28 -5.31
CA LEU A 100 -12.11 9.15 -6.49
C LEU A 100 -13.09 10.34 -6.59
N ARG A 101 -13.79 10.65 -5.49
CA ARG A 101 -14.73 11.79 -5.42
C ARG A 101 -14.03 13.14 -5.62
N GLN A 102 -12.78 13.24 -5.18
CA GLN A 102 -11.91 14.40 -5.44
C GLN A 102 -11.33 14.45 -6.86
N ARG A 103 -11.63 13.45 -7.71
CA ARG A 103 -11.08 13.28 -9.07
C ARG A 103 -9.56 13.17 -9.11
N ASN A 104 -8.94 12.73 -8.02
CA ASN A 104 -7.50 12.52 -7.92
C ASN A 104 -7.13 11.10 -8.34
N GLN A 105 -7.01 10.87 -9.65
CA GLN A 105 -6.72 9.54 -10.21
C GLN A 105 -5.37 8.97 -9.78
N GLN A 106 -4.33 9.81 -9.67
CA GLN A 106 -3.01 9.36 -9.24
C GLN A 106 -3.02 8.91 -7.78
N GLY A 107 -3.69 9.67 -6.91
CA GLY A 107 -3.90 9.29 -5.52
C GLY A 107 -4.68 7.97 -5.40
N VAL A 108 -5.73 7.79 -6.21
CA VAL A 108 -6.48 6.52 -6.26
C VAL A 108 -5.56 5.34 -6.57
N VAL A 109 -4.73 5.43 -7.61
CA VAL A 109 -3.81 4.33 -7.98
C VAL A 109 -2.82 4.03 -6.86
N SER A 110 -2.24 5.06 -6.24
CA SER A 110 -1.33 4.92 -5.10
C SER A 110 -2.01 4.20 -3.94
N THR A 111 -3.20 4.64 -3.54
CA THR A 111 -3.94 4.05 -2.41
C THR A 111 -4.44 2.63 -2.72
N LEU A 112 -4.77 2.31 -3.97
CA LEU A 112 -5.10 0.94 -4.39
C LEU A 112 -3.89 0.03 -4.34
N ASN A 113 -2.70 0.53 -4.68
CA ASN A 113 -1.45 -0.21 -4.48
C ASN A 113 -1.19 -0.47 -2.99
N ASP A 114 -1.39 0.53 -2.13
CA ASP A 114 -1.28 0.39 -0.67
C ASP A 114 -2.24 -0.69 -0.12
N LEU A 115 -3.46 -0.73 -0.63
CA LEU A 115 -4.45 -1.77 -0.32
C LEU A 115 -3.93 -3.16 -0.71
N LEU A 116 -3.32 -3.32 -1.89
CA LEU A 116 -2.73 -4.59 -2.32
C LEU A 116 -1.53 -5.00 -1.46
N ALA A 117 -0.71 -4.05 -0.98
CA ALA A 117 0.36 -4.36 -0.03
C ALA A 117 -0.20 -4.88 1.31
N CYS A 118 -1.28 -4.26 1.81
CA CYS A 118 -1.94 -4.72 3.03
C CYS A 118 -2.53 -6.12 2.87
N ASP A 119 -3.14 -6.41 1.71
CA ASP A 119 -3.70 -7.73 1.42
C ASP A 119 -2.63 -8.83 1.28
N LYS A 120 -1.42 -8.50 0.80
CA LYS A 120 -0.30 -9.45 0.83
C LYS A 120 0.10 -9.83 2.26
N ALA A 121 0.10 -8.87 3.18
CA ALA A 121 0.44 -9.11 4.58
C ALA A 121 -0.66 -9.85 5.36
N VAL A 122 -1.92 -9.65 4.98
CA VAL A 122 -3.09 -10.36 5.54
C VAL A 122 -4.07 -10.62 4.40
N PRO A 123 -4.06 -11.84 3.82
CA PRO A 123 -5.01 -12.22 2.77
C PRO A 123 -6.43 -12.02 3.29
N SER A 124 -7.14 -11.09 2.67
CA SER A 124 -8.44 -10.64 3.17
C SER A 124 -9.59 -11.10 2.29
N GLU A 125 -10.76 -11.18 2.92
CA GLU A 125 -12.03 -11.39 2.24
C GLU A 125 -12.41 -10.15 1.41
N PRO A 126 -13.32 -10.29 0.42
CA PRO A 126 -13.79 -9.16 -0.37
C PRO A 126 -14.31 -8.03 0.51
N LEU A 127 -13.91 -6.80 0.19
CA LEU A 127 -14.31 -5.63 0.93
C LEU A 127 -15.75 -5.27 0.60
N THR A 128 -16.54 -5.00 1.64
CA THR A 128 -17.91 -4.53 1.48
C THR A 128 -17.92 -3.00 1.36
N TRP A 129 -18.53 -2.48 0.31
CA TRP A 129 -18.78 -1.05 0.14
C TRP A 129 -20.25 -0.81 -0.24
N GLU A 130 -20.81 0.32 0.23
CA GLU A 130 -22.23 0.64 0.05
C GLU A 130 -22.61 0.97 -1.40
N VAL A 131 -21.66 1.47 -2.20
CA VAL A 131 -21.90 1.94 -3.58
C VAL A 131 -21.05 1.14 -4.57
N PRO A 132 -21.60 0.08 -5.19
CA PRO A 132 -20.87 -0.79 -6.12
C PRO A 132 -20.28 -0.04 -7.33
N GLU A 133 -20.92 1.04 -7.78
CA GLU A 133 -20.45 1.87 -8.89
C GLU A 133 -19.11 2.54 -8.58
N GLU A 134 -18.90 2.98 -7.35
CA GLU A 134 -17.62 3.56 -6.93
C GLU A 134 -16.49 2.52 -7.00
N LEU A 135 -16.79 1.26 -6.71
CA LEU A 135 -15.82 0.17 -6.84
C LEU A 135 -15.47 -0.11 -8.31
N ALA A 136 -16.47 -0.08 -9.19
CA ALA A 136 -16.27 -0.21 -10.64
C ALA A 136 -15.43 0.94 -11.21
N ASP A 137 -15.64 2.17 -10.74
CA ASP A 137 -14.85 3.33 -11.13
C ASP A 137 -13.40 3.22 -10.65
N LEU A 138 -13.18 2.79 -9.40
CA LEU A 138 -11.83 2.53 -8.87
C LEU A 138 -11.09 1.49 -9.72
N TYR A 139 -11.75 0.38 -10.04
CA TYR A 139 -11.19 -0.67 -10.90
C TYR A 139 -10.85 -0.15 -12.29
N THR A 140 -11.75 0.65 -12.89
CA THR A 140 -11.55 1.23 -14.22
C THR A 140 -10.36 2.18 -14.25
N ILE A 141 -10.23 3.05 -13.25
CA ILE A 141 -9.07 3.95 -13.11
C ILE A 141 -7.79 3.15 -12.96
N TYR A 142 -7.80 2.11 -12.12
CA TYR A 142 -6.63 1.27 -11.92
C TYR A 142 -6.22 0.57 -13.21
N MET A 143 -7.15 -0.08 -13.91
CA MET A 143 -6.93 -0.76 -15.19
C MET A 143 -6.43 0.18 -16.30
N LYS A 144 -6.91 1.43 -16.35
CA LYS A 144 -6.43 2.43 -17.31
C LYS A 144 -4.96 2.79 -17.11
N ASN A 145 -4.45 2.68 -15.88
CA ASN A 145 -3.04 2.92 -15.55
C ASN A 145 -2.12 1.71 -15.84
N ASN A 146 -2.64 0.69 -16.52
CA ASN A 146 -1.90 -0.46 -17.03
C ASN A 146 -1.07 -1.23 -15.96
N PRO A 147 -1.71 -1.68 -14.86
CA PRO A 147 -1.05 -2.42 -13.79
C PRO A 147 -0.66 -3.83 -14.23
N ALA A 148 0.19 -4.50 -13.44
CA ALA A 148 0.48 -5.91 -13.65
C ALA A 148 -0.82 -6.75 -13.57
N PRO A 149 -0.97 -7.79 -14.41
CA PRO A 149 -2.20 -8.59 -14.48
C PRO A 149 -2.53 -9.24 -13.13
N GLU A 150 -1.52 -9.68 -12.38
CA GLU A 150 -1.67 -10.25 -11.04
C GLU A 150 -2.31 -9.25 -10.05
N LYS A 151 -1.86 -7.99 -10.07
CA LYS A 151 -2.40 -6.91 -9.22
C LYS A 151 -3.84 -6.59 -9.58
N LEU A 152 -4.15 -6.62 -10.88
CA LEU A 152 -5.49 -6.35 -11.40
C LEU A 152 -6.48 -7.47 -11.04
N CYS A 153 -6.11 -8.73 -11.21
CA CYS A 153 -6.94 -9.88 -10.79
C CYS A 153 -7.17 -9.86 -9.28
N ARG A 154 -6.13 -9.57 -8.48
CA ARG A 154 -6.27 -9.51 -7.03
C ARG A 154 -7.16 -8.36 -6.59
N LEU A 155 -7.02 -7.18 -7.21
CA LEU A 155 -7.89 -6.05 -6.94
C LEU A 155 -9.35 -6.35 -7.30
N GLN A 156 -9.60 -7.01 -8.43
CA GLN A 156 -10.95 -7.42 -8.84
C GLN A 156 -11.62 -8.29 -7.76
N TYR A 157 -10.88 -9.27 -7.22
CA TYR A 157 -11.35 -10.11 -6.13
C TYR A 157 -11.66 -9.30 -4.85
N LEU A 158 -10.77 -8.39 -4.47
CA LEU A 158 -10.93 -7.57 -3.25
C LEU A 158 -12.10 -6.58 -3.35
N LEU A 159 -12.38 -6.06 -4.54
CA LEU A 159 -13.52 -5.19 -4.79
C LEU A 159 -14.84 -5.98 -5.00
N GLY A 160 -14.79 -7.32 -5.05
CA GLY A 160 -15.97 -8.16 -5.27
C GLY A 160 -16.59 -7.98 -6.66
N ILE A 161 -15.80 -7.58 -7.66
CA ILE A 161 -16.29 -7.34 -9.02
C ILE A 161 -16.38 -8.67 -9.78
N SER A 162 -17.57 -8.99 -10.29
CA SER A 162 -17.79 -10.18 -11.10
C SER A 162 -17.02 -10.13 -12.42
N ASP A 163 -16.59 -11.28 -12.94
CA ASP A 163 -15.86 -11.39 -14.21
C ASP A 163 -16.63 -10.77 -15.39
N SER A 164 -17.97 -10.84 -15.38
CA SER A 164 -18.83 -10.21 -16.37
C SER A 164 -18.69 -8.67 -16.38
N THR A 165 -18.60 -8.07 -15.19
CA THR A 165 -18.51 -6.62 -15.02
C THR A 165 -17.10 -6.13 -15.34
N ALA A 166 -16.07 -6.88 -14.92
CA ALA A 166 -14.68 -6.61 -15.29
C ALA A 166 -14.46 -6.67 -16.82
N THR A 167 -15.07 -7.64 -17.50
CA THR A 167 -14.98 -7.76 -18.97
C THR A 167 -15.65 -6.58 -19.68
N ALA A 168 -16.86 -6.19 -19.26
CA ALA A 168 -17.55 -5.03 -19.83
C ALA A 168 -16.80 -3.69 -19.63
N LEU A 169 -16.13 -3.54 -18.48
CA LEU A 169 -15.24 -2.39 -18.21
C LEU A 169 -13.95 -2.45 -19.03
N GLY A 170 -13.45 -3.64 -19.33
CA GLY A 170 -12.32 -3.88 -20.25
C GLY A 170 -12.66 -3.49 -21.69
N GLU A 171 -13.82 -3.92 -22.20
CA GLU A 171 -14.27 -3.61 -23.56
C GLU A 171 -14.44 -2.11 -23.80
N THR A 172 -14.83 -1.35 -22.77
CA THR A 172 -14.89 0.13 -22.83
C THR A 172 -13.52 0.80 -22.82
N LYS A 173 -12.46 0.16 -22.30
CA LYS A 173 -11.08 0.62 -22.50
C LYS A 173 -10.66 0.39 -23.95
N ASP A 174 -10.93 -0.79 -24.51
CA ASP A 174 -10.60 -1.11 -25.90
C ASP A 174 -11.39 -0.26 -26.91
N SER A 175 -12.65 0.09 -26.63
CA SER A 175 -13.42 0.99 -27.49
C SER A 175 -12.85 2.40 -27.55
N VAL A 176 -12.25 2.90 -26.46
CA VAL A 176 -11.57 4.21 -26.43
C VAL A 176 -10.26 4.18 -27.22
N PHE A 177 -9.56 3.04 -27.24
CA PHE A 177 -8.38 2.86 -28.11
C PHE A 177 -8.76 2.60 -29.58
N SER A 178 -9.92 1.99 -29.86
CA SER A 178 -10.36 1.69 -31.22
C SER A 178 -10.98 2.89 -31.96
N VAL A 179 -11.39 3.95 -31.26
CA VAL A 179 -11.90 5.19 -31.88
C VAL A 179 -10.77 6.11 -32.39
N GLY A 180 -9.50 5.77 -32.14
CA GLY A 180 -8.34 6.51 -32.65
C GLY A 180 -7.84 6.12 -34.04
N ALA A 181 -8.51 5.19 -34.73
CA ALA A 181 -8.02 4.59 -35.98
C ALA A 181 -9.00 4.70 -37.17
N GLU A 182 -9.88 5.71 -37.19
CA GLU A 182 -10.58 6.08 -38.43
C GLU A 182 -10.27 7.53 -38.81
N GLU A 183 -9.56 7.63 -39.94
CA GLU A 183 -9.19 8.86 -40.63
C GLU A 183 -10.44 9.67 -41.02
N GLU A 184 -10.48 10.97 -40.72
CA GLU A 184 -11.15 11.93 -41.59
C GLU A 184 -10.19 13.06 -41.96
N LYS A 185 -9.53 12.86 -43.12
CA LYS A 185 -8.88 13.95 -43.87
C LYS A 185 -9.97 14.91 -44.37
N PHE A 186 -10.20 15.99 -43.63
CA PHE A 186 -10.85 17.17 -44.22
C PHE A 186 -9.81 17.96 -45.02
N VAL A 187 -9.95 17.93 -46.34
CA VAL A 187 -9.28 18.85 -47.27
C VAL A 187 -10.14 20.12 -47.34
N PHE A 188 -9.56 21.26 -46.98
CA PHE A 188 -10.13 22.60 -47.19
C PHE A 188 -9.88 23.08 -48.62
#